data_AF-A0A7Z9CP06-F1
#
_entry.id   AF-A0A7Z9CP06-F1
#
_cell.length_a   1.000
_cell.length_b   1.000
_cell.length_c   1.000
_cell.angle_alpha   90.00
_cell.angle_beta   90.00
_cell.angle_gamma   90.00
#
_symmetry.space_group_name_H-M   'P 1'
#
loop_
_entity.id
_entity.type
_entity.pdbx_description
1 polymer ?
#
loop_
_entity_poly.entity_id
_entity_poly.type
_entity_poly.pdbx_seq_one_letter_code
_entity_poly.pdbx_strand_id
1 'polypeptide(L)' 'MHSYEDRIRAVELYYRYGKKASVVVMELGYPSTKQLSRWVRIYEEKGDLPGVKAKRTLFSCTENCCC' A
#
# COMPACT_ATOMS: atom_id res chain seq x y z
N MET A 1 -11.63 1.87 0.13
CA MET A 1 -10.97 0.83 0.94
C MET A 1 -10.73 -0.34 0.01
N HIS A 2 -9.48 -0.71 -0.31
CA HIS A 2 -9.21 -1.86 -1.20
C HIS A 2 -9.07 -3.13 -0.38
N SER A 3 -9.77 -4.18 -0.79
CA SER A 3 -9.70 -5.51 -0.18
C SER A 3 -8.30 -6.09 -0.33
N TYR A 4 -7.90 -7.02 0.55
CA TYR A 4 -6.57 -7.64 0.49
C TYR A 4 -6.29 -8.27 -0.88
N GLU A 5 -7.27 -8.99 -1.42
CA GLU A 5 -7.21 -9.62 -2.74
C GLU A 5 -6.93 -8.62 -3.87
N ASP A 6 -7.53 -7.42 -3.82
CA ASP A 6 -7.29 -6.37 -4.81
C ASP A 6 -5.84 -5.88 -4.78
N ARG A 7 -5.22 -5.84 -3.60
CA ARG A 7 -3.84 -5.37 -3.45
C ARG A 7 -2.85 -6.40 -3.97
N ILE A 8 -3.10 -7.67 -3.67
CA ILE A 8 -2.28 -8.79 -4.17
C ILE A 8 -2.37 -8.86 -5.69
N ARG A 9 -3.58 -8.76 -6.27
CA ARG A 9 -3.77 -8.69 -7.72
C ARG A 9 -2.99 -7.53 -8.35
N ALA A 10 -3.01 -6.34 -7.74
CA ALA A 10 -2.26 -5.19 -8.24
C ALA A 10 -0.73 -5.40 -8.20
N VAL A 11 -0.22 -6.02 -7.14
CA VAL A 11 1.22 -6.34 -7.01
C VAL A 11 1.64 -7.43 -8.02
N GLU A 12 0.81 -8.44 -8.24
CA GLU A 12 1.06 -9.49 -9.22
C GLU A 12 1.09 -8.93 -10.66
N LEU A 13 0.12 -8.08 -11.00
CA LEU A 13 0.10 -7.35 -12.28
C LEU A 13 1.35 -6.47 -12.45
N TYR A 14 1.81 -5.82 -11.38
CA TYR A 14 3.03 -5.01 -11.41
C TYR A 14 4.27 -5.82 -11.82
N TYR A 15 4.43 -7.05 -11.31
CA TYR A 15 5.51 -7.94 -11.74
C TYR A 15 5.31 -8.41 -13.17
N ARG A 16 4.07 -8.73 -13.57
CA ARG A 16 3.75 -9.17 -14.93
C ARG A 16 4.07 -8.13 -16.00
N TYR A 17 3.85 -6.84 -15.73
CA TYR A 17 4.18 -5.74 -16.66
C TYR A 17 5.62 -5.24 -16.56
N GLY A 18 6.49 -5.91 -15.79
CA GLY A 18 7.90 -5.52 -15.67
C GLY A 18 8.11 -4.23 -14.89
N LYS A 19 7.43 -4.09 -13.74
CA LYS A 19 7.59 -2.96 -12.80
C LYS A 19 7.05 -1.61 -13.30
N LYS A 20 6.11 -1.62 -14.24
CA LYS A 20 5.45 -0.41 -14.75
C LYS A 20 4.19 -0.08 -13.96
N ALA A 21 4.34 0.71 -12.90
CA ALA A 21 3.22 1.10 -12.04
C ALA A 21 2.12 1.87 -12.78
N SER A 22 2.47 2.74 -13.73
CA SER A 22 1.48 3.51 -14.50
C SER A 22 0.53 2.63 -15.29
N VAL A 23 1.03 1.56 -15.91
CA VAL A 23 0.24 0.62 -16.70
C VAL A 23 -0.78 -0.10 -15.83
N VAL A 24 -0.35 -0.61 -14.68
CA VAL A 24 -1.23 -1.29 -13.71
C VAL A 24 -2.37 -0.38 -13.26
N VAL A 25 -2.05 0.88 -12.97
CA VAL A 25 -3.05 1.87 -12.51
C VAL A 25 -4.03 2.25 -13.61
N MET A 26 -3.58 2.35 -14.86
CA MET A 26 -4.48 2.59 -16.00
C MET A 26 -5.38 1.38 -16.27
N GLU A 27 -4.85 0.16 -16.16
CA GLU A 27 -5.58 -1.09 -16.42
C GLU A 27 -6.66 -1.35 -15.36
N LEU A 28 -6.30 -1.22 -14.08
CA LEU A 28 -7.21 -1.50 -12.96
C LEU A 28 -8.08 -0.29 -12.58
N GLY A 29 -7.67 0.93 -12.93
CA GLY A 29 -8.31 2.18 -12.47
C GLY A 29 -8.06 2.52 -10.99
N TYR A 30 -7.34 1.67 -10.28
CA TYR A 30 -6.88 1.81 -8.89
C TYR A 30 -5.65 0.91 -8.68
N PRO A 31 -4.88 1.02 -7.58
CA PRO A 31 -4.73 2.16 -6.68
C PRO A 31 -3.99 3.32 -7.38
N SER A 32 -3.54 4.35 -6.64
CA SER A 32 -2.60 5.32 -7.22
C SER A 32 -1.19 4.74 -7.36
N THR A 33 -0.37 5.29 -8.26
CA THR A 33 1.01 4.84 -8.50
C THR A 33 1.84 4.84 -7.21
N LYS A 34 1.70 5.89 -6.38
CA LYS A 34 2.37 6.00 -5.07
C LYS A 34 1.95 4.89 -4.09
N GLN A 35 0.65 4.54 -4.07
CA GLN A 35 0.15 3.47 -3.21
C GLN A 35 0.67 2.10 -3.66
N LEU A 36 0.69 1.86 -4.98
CA LEU A 36 1.24 0.63 -5.55
C LEU A 36 2.74 0.48 -5.21
N SER A 37 3.54 1.54 -5.35
CA SER A 37 4.96 1.50 -4.97
C SER A 37 5.16 1.19 -3.48
N ARG A 38 4.31 1.72 -2.60
CA ARG A 38 4.36 1.41 -1.17
C ARG A 38 4.04 -0.08 -0.92
N TRP A 39 3.02 -0.63 -1.58
CA TRP A 39 2.68 -2.04 -1.44
C TRP A 39 3.80 -2.95 -1.92
N VAL A 40 4.36 -2.68 -3.11
CA VAL A 40 5.49 -3.44 -3.65
C VAL A 40 6.67 -3.42 -2.68
N ARG A 41 7.02 -2.26 -2.11
CA ARG A 41 8.12 -2.18 -1.14
C ARG A 41 7.88 -3.05 0.09
N ILE A 42 6.67 -3.01 0.65
CA ILE A 42 6.33 -3.83 1.81
C ILE A 42 6.32 -5.32 1.45
N TYR A 43 5.86 -5.66 0.25
CA TYR A 43 5.87 -7.02 -0.27
C TYR A 43 7.31 -7.55 -0.44
N GLU A 44 8.24 -6.73 -0.93
CA GLU A 44 9.66 -7.07 -1.00
C GLU A 44 10.32 -7.19 0.39
N GLU A 45 9.93 -6.34 1.35
CA GLU A 45 10.49 -6.36 2.72
C GLU A 45 9.96 -7.51 3.59
N LYS A 46 8.68 -7.88 3.44
CA LYS A 46 7.98 -8.83 4.33
C LYS A 46 7.52 -10.12 3.66
N GLY A 47 7.52 -10.18 2.33
CA GLY A 47 6.92 -11.26 1.56
C GLY A 47 5.39 -11.25 1.53
N ASP A 48 4.74 -10.26 2.18
CA ASP A 48 3.29 -10.20 2.33
C ASP A 48 2.79 -8.74 2.48
N LEU A 49 1.56 -8.48 2.04
CA LEU A 49 0.94 -7.15 2.18
C LEU A 49 0.17 -7.04 3.50
N PRO A 50 0.40 -6.00 4.33
CA PRO A 50 -0.38 -5.80 5.52
C PRO A 50 -1.86 -5.62 5.13
N GLY A 51 -2.68 -6.60 5.52
CA GLY A 51 -4.13 -6.49 5.56
C GLY A 51 -4.52 -5.19 6.26
N VAL A 52 -5.64 -4.57 5.86
CA VAL A 52 -6.01 -3.18 6.18
C VAL A 52 -6.00 -2.94 7.69
N LYS A 53 -4.83 -2.65 8.26
CA LYS A 53 -4.73 -2.37 9.68
C LYS A 53 -5.26 -0.96 9.85
N ALA A 54 -6.36 -0.90 10.58
CA ALA A 54 -7.01 0.32 11.01
C ALA A 54 -5.93 1.33 11.45
N LYS A 55 -6.16 2.56 11.00
CA LYS A 55 -5.40 3.78 11.28
C LYS A 55 -4.61 3.63 12.57
N ARG A 56 -3.28 3.53 12.48
CA ARG A 56 -2.46 3.93 13.63
C ARG A 56 -2.63 5.43 13.71
N THR A 57 -3.59 5.86 14.53
CA THR A 57 -3.57 7.17 15.16
C THR A 57 -2.22 7.25 15.88
N LEU A 58 -1.20 7.75 15.18
CA LEU A 58 0.05 8.16 15.78
C LEU A 58 0.13 9.69 15.62
N PHE A 59 -0.85 10.36 16.22
CA PHE A 59 -0.54 11.60 16.93
C PHE A 59 -0.52 11.20 18.40
N SER A 60 0.58 10.59 18.82
CA SER A 60 0.95 10.65 20.21
C SER A 60 1.18 12.13 20.51
N CYS A 61 0.23 12.78 21.20
CA CYS A 61 0.60 13.89 22.07
C CYS A 61 1.56 13.30 23.10
N THR A 62 2.84 13.21 22.74
CA THR A 62 3.89 13.04 23.73
C THR A 62 3.93 14.34 24.51
N GLU A 63 3.71 14.20 25.81
CA GLU A 63 4.19 15.10 26.85
C GLU A 63 3.35 16.36 27.12
N ASN A 64 2.52 16.27 28.15
CA ASN A 64 2.66 17.09 29.35
C ASN A 64 2.97 18.58 29.13
N CYS A 65 1.99 19.35 28.64
CA CYS A 65 1.89 20.74 29.07
C CYS A 65 1.28 20.70 30.47
N CYS A 66 2.12 20.84 31.50
CA CYS A 66 1.68 21.23 32.84
C CYS A 66 0.76 22.46 32.71
N CYS A 67 -0.43 22.38 33.29
CA CYS A 67 -1.09 23.55 33.87
C CYS A 67 -0.85 23.52 35.38
#